data_AF-A0A3B9ZN98-F1
#
_entry.id   AF-A0A3B9ZN98-F1
#
_cell.length_a   1.000
_cell.length_b   1.000
_cell.length_c   1.000
_cell.angle_alpha   90.00
_cell.angle_beta   90.00
_cell.angle_gamma   90.00
#
_symmetry.space_group_name_H-M   'P 1'
#
loop_
_entity.id
_entity.type
_entity.pdbx_description
1 polymer ?
#
loop_
_entity_poly.entity_id
_entity_poly.type
_entity_poly.pdbx_seq_one_letter_code
_entity_poly.pdbx_strand_id
1 'polypeptide(L)'
;MEDELEKLIIKNRHSLQDEEPLEGHFERFEARLQKAARPTLKINFRAMLKIAAIVVFALLAVNQARIWLTPEKKEALSLGSISKEYREVEFYYTCAIQGGMNQWKKLSDEGLVSKTEQEMMQKEQQEFDANYQKLLKDLEANPGDERVI
;
A
#
# COMPACT_ATOMS: atom_id res chain seq x y z
N MET A 1 20.69 -62.09 29.54
CA MET A 1 20.64 -60.62 29.67
C MET A 1 20.65 -60.14 31.12
N GLU A 2 20.43 -61.01 32.11
CA GLU A 2 20.51 -60.63 33.53
C GLU A 2 21.97 -60.45 34.01
N ASP A 3 22.91 -61.21 33.42
CA ASP A 3 24.28 -61.35 33.94
C ASP A 3 25.20 -60.11 33.77
N GLU A 4 24.98 -59.25 32.77
CA GLU A 4 25.80 -58.03 32.59
C GLU A 4 25.34 -56.88 33.48
N LEU A 5 24.03 -56.71 33.65
CA LEU A 5 23.46 -55.74 34.58
C LEU A 5 23.80 -56.13 36.01
N GLU A 6 23.70 -57.41 36.36
CA GLU A 6 24.08 -57.92 37.67
C GLU A 6 25.58 -57.68 37.95
N LYS A 7 26.47 -57.95 36.98
CA LYS A 7 27.90 -57.63 37.10
C LYS A 7 28.16 -56.13 37.28
N LEU A 8 27.44 -55.27 36.56
CA LEU A 8 27.57 -53.81 36.70
C LEU A 8 27.09 -53.30 38.05
N ILE A 9 25.97 -53.83 38.55
CA ILE A 9 25.40 -53.46 39.84
C ILE A 9 26.31 -53.94 40.98
N ILE A 10 26.82 -55.17 40.90
CA ILE A 10 27.76 -55.72 41.90
C ILE A 10 29.07 -54.93 41.88
N LYS A 11 29.61 -54.61 40.71
CA LYS A 11 30.86 -53.85 40.55
C LYS A 11 30.75 -52.42 41.09
N ASN A 12 29.60 -51.78 40.92
CA ASN A 12 29.34 -50.42 41.39
C ASN A 12 28.57 -50.37 42.71
N ARG A 13 28.39 -51.51 43.38
CA ARG A 13 27.58 -51.63 44.61
C ARG A 13 28.03 -50.67 45.70
N HIS A 14 29.34 -50.49 45.84
CA HIS A 14 29.94 -49.55 46.79
C HIS A 14 29.59 -48.09 46.49
N SER A 15 29.46 -47.69 45.22
CA SER A 15 29.02 -46.34 44.84
C SER A 15 27.50 -46.14 44.92
N LEU A 16 26.75 -47.22 45.10
CA LEU A 16 25.28 -47.21 45.20
C LEU A 16 24.78 -47.28 46.64
N GLN A 17 25.66 -47.58 47.61
CA GLN A 17 25.22 -47.96 48.95
C GLN A 17 25.14 -46.81 49.97
N ASP A 18 25.95 -45.74 49.93
CA ASP A 18 26.03 -44.85 51.10
C ASP A 18 26.36 -43.36 50.82
N GLU A 19 25.68 -42.72 49.87
CA GLU A 19 25.62 -41.26 49.87
C GLU A 19 24.17 -40.80 49.67
N GLU A 20 23.52 -40.39 50.76
CA GLU A 20 22.32 -39.56 50.63
C GLU A 20 22.73 -38.32 49.82
N PRO A 21 22.05 -38.03 48.70
CA PRO A 21 22.47 -36.97 47.83
C PRO A 21 22.48 -35.65 48.62
N LEU A 22 23.53 -34.87 48.45
CA LEU A 22 23.71 -33.56 49.09
C LEU A 22 22.41 -32.75 49.03
N GLU A 23 22.05 -32.11 50.15
CA GLU A 23 20.86 -31.26 50.27
C GLU A 23 20.72 -30.32 49.06
N GLY A 24 19.51 -30.22 48.49
CA GLY A 24 19.28 -29.45 47.26
C GLY A 24 19.43 -30.25 45.95
N HIS A 25 19.84 -31.53 45.99
CA HIS A 25 20.02 -32.34 44.77
C HIS A 25 18.69 -32.67 44.08
N PHE A 26 17.66 -33.04 44.84
CA PHE A 26 16.34 -33.35 44.29
C PHE A 26 15.71 -32.12 43.64
N GLU A 27 15.84 -30.95 44.25
CA GLU A 27 15.36 -29.67 43.74
C GLU A 27 16.06 -29.29 42.43
N ARG A 28 17.40 -29.48 42.36
CA ARG A 28 18.15 -29.27 41.11
C ARG A 28 17.75 -30.25 40.01
N PHE A 29 17.51 -31.50 40.38
CA PHE A 29 17.09 -32.55 39.46
C PHE A 29 15.68 -32.27 38.92
N GLU A 30 14.74 -31.92 39.79
CA GLU A 30 13.38 -31.54 39.42
C GLU A 30 13.39 -30.29 38.53
N ALA A 31 14.16 -29.26 38.88
CA ALA A 31 14.30 -28.06 38.07
C ALA A 31 14.86 -28.36 36.67
N ARG A 32 15.75 -29.35 36.53
CA ARG A 32 16.25 -29.82 35.23
C ARG A 32 15.19 -30.60 34.46
N LEU A 33 14.42 -31.45 35.14
CA LEU A 33 13.34 -32.23 34.55
C LEU A 33 12.24 -31.30 34.00
N GLN A 34 11.84 -30.30 34.77
CA GLN A 34 10.84 -29.31 34.35
C GLN A 34 11.31 -28.46 33.17
N LYS A 35 12.60 -28.12 33.09
CA LYS A 35 13.18 -27.42 31.92
C LYS A 35 13.21 -28.30 30.68
N ALA A 36 13.50 -29.60 30.82
CA ALA A 36 13.50 -30.55 29.72
C ALA A 36 12.08 -30.94 29.26
N ALA A 37 11.10 -30.92 30.16
CA ALA A 37 9.70 -31.20 29.85
C ALA A 37 9.00 -30.08 29.06
N ARG A 38 9.61 -28.89 28.97
CA ARG A 38 9.07 -27.80 28.17
C ARG A 38 9.34 -28.06 26.69
N PRO A 39 8.30 -28.15 25.84
CA PRO A 39 8.51 -28.29 24.41
C PRO A 39 9.24 -27.04 23.88
N THR A 40 10.46 -27.22 23.40
CA THR A 40 11.15 -26.15 22.67
C THR A 40 10.47 -26.01 21.32
N LEU A 41 9.78 -24.90 21.10
CA LEU A 41 9.24 -24.54 19.79
C LEU A 41 10.40 -24.39 18.80
N LYS A 42 10.62 -25.40 17.98
CA LYS A 42 11.60 -25.34 16.89
C LYS A 42 10.94 -24.60 15.72
N ILE A 43 11.17 -23.30 15.66
CA ILE A 43 10.71 -22.49 14.53
C ILE A 43 11.55 -22.86 13.31
N ASN A 44 10.89 -23.35 12.26
CA ASN A 44 11.55 -23.67 11.00
C ASN A 44 11.70 -22.38 10.17
N PHE A 45 12.80 -21.66 10.40
CA PHE A 45 13.13 -20.43 9.68
C PHE A 45 13.09 -20.58 8.16
N ARG A 46 13.44 -21.76 7.61
CA ARG A 46 13.34 -22.00 6.16
C ARG A 46 11.90 -21.97 5.67
N ALA A 47 10.96 -22.54 6.42
CA ALA A 47 9.54 -22.50 6.06
C ALA A 47 8.99 -21.08 6.16
N MET A 48 9.37 -20.35 7.22
CA MET A 48 8.97 -18.95 7.40
C MET A 48 9.47 -18.05 6.26
N LEU A 49 10.73 -18.20 5.86
CA LEU A 49 11.31 -17.45 4.74
C LEU A 49 10.63 -17.78 3.39
N LYS A 50 10.27 -19.06 3.15
CA LYS A 50 9.51 -19.45 1.96
C LYS A 50 8.14 -18.78 1.92
N ILE A 51 7.42 -18.77 3.04
CA ILE A 51 6.11 -18.11 3.16
C ILE A 51 6.26 -16.60 2.92
N ALA A 52 7.24 -15.96 3.55
CA ALA A 52 7.52 -14.54 3.35
C ALA A 52 7.81 -14.22 1.88
N ALA A 53 8.63 -15.03 1.19
CA ALA A 53 8.91 -14.85 -0.22
C ALA A 53 7.65 -14.94 -1.09
N ILE A 54 6.79 -15.94 -0.84
CA ILE A 54 5.51 -16.09 -1.57
C ILE A 54 4.63 -14.85 -1.37
N VAL A 55 4.52 -14.33 -0.14
CA VAL A 55 3.74 -13.13 0.16
C VAL A 55 4.30 -11.92 -0.59
N VAL A 56 5.62 -11.72 -0.58
CA VAL A 56 6.25 -10.62 -1.33
C VAL A 56 5.94 -10.72 -2.82
N PHE A 57 6.11 -11.90 -3.42
CA PHE A 57 5.80 -12.10 -4.84
C PHE A 57 4.33 -11.88 -5.16
N ALA A 58 3.41 -12.31 -4.29
CA ALA A 58 1.98 -12.07 -4.47
C ALA A 58 1.66 -10.56 -4.45
N LEU A 59 2.23 -9.81 -3.50
CA LEU A 59 2.06 -8.35 -3.42
C LEU A 59 2.62 -7.65 -4.65
N LEU A 60 3.80 -8.05 -5.12
CA LEU A 60 4.41 -7.49 -6.34
C LEU A 60 3.57 -7.80 -7.58
N ALA A 61 3.06 -9.03 -7.72
CA ALA A 61 2.21 -9.42 -8.83
C ALA A 61 0.90 -8.62 -8.87
N VAL A 62 0.26 -8.42 -7.71
CA VAL A 62 -0.94 -7.59 -7.58
C VAL A 62 -0.63 -6.13 -7.95
N ASN A 63 0.49 -5.58 -7.49
CA ASN A 63 0.89 -4.23 -7.84
C ASN A 63 1.15 -4.08 -9.36
N GLN A 64 1.83 -5.05 -9.97
CA GLN A 64 2.09 -5.05 -11.40
C GLN A 64 0.80 -5.16 -12.22
N ALA A 65 -0.11 -6.05 -11.82
CA ALA A 65 -1.42 -6.19 -12.45
C ALA A 65 -2.22 -4.89 -12.34
N ARG A 66 -2.18 -4.22 -11.19
CA ARG A 66 -2.81 -2.90 -11.01
C ARG A 66 -2.24 -1.88 -11.99
N ILE A 67 -0.93 -1.77 -12.11
CA ILE A 67 -0.29 -0.80 -13.03
C ILE A 67 -0.71 -1.10 -14.47
N TRP A 68 -0.69 -2.37 -14.88
CA TRP A 68 -1.05 -2.75 -16.25
C TRP A 68 -2.53 -2.56 -16.58
N LEU A 69 -3.41 -2.74 -15.59
CA LEU A 69 -4.85 -2.51 -15.72
C LEU A 69 -5.25 -1.04 -15.52
N THR A 70 -4.35 -0.19 -15.01
CA THR A 70 -4.62 1.24 -14.88
C THR A 70 -4.42 1.87 -16.25
N PRO A 71 -5.47 2.41 -16.90
CA PRO A 71 -5.29 3.08 -18.17
C PRO A 71 -4.30 4.23 -17.99
N GLU A 72 -3.30 4.33 -18.88
CA GLU A 72 -2.48 5.52 -18.96
C GLU A 72 -3.41 6.72 -19.06
N LYS A 73 -3.33 7.62 -18.07
CA LYS A 73 -3.97 8.92 -18.20
C LYS A 73 -3.29 9.58 -19.38
N LYS A 74 -3.92 9.51 -20.55
CA LYS A 74 -3.57 10.37 -21.68
C LYS A 74 -3.51 11.77 -21.08
N GLU A 75 -2.34 12.38 -21.12
CA GLU A 75 -2.22 13.78 -20.69
C GLU A 75 -3.29 14.55 -21.46
N ALA A 76 -4.23 15.12 -20.72
CA ALA A 76 -5.34 15.83 -21.33
C ALA A 76 -4.71 16.98 -22.12
N LEU A 77 -5.00 17.03 -23.42
CA LEU A 77 -4.55 18.12 -24.30
C LEU A 77 -4.89 19.45 -23.62
N SER A 78 -3.87 20.28 -23.43
CA SER A 78 -3.94 21.58 -22.75
C SER A 78 -3.27 22.63 -23.61
N LEU A 79 -3.68 23.90 -23.54
CA LEU A 79 -3.06 24.95 -24.35
C LEU A 79 -1.55 25.07 -24.07
N GLY A 80 -1.14 24.92 -22.82
CA GLY A 80 0.26 24.94 -22.38
C GLY A 80 1.08 23.72 -22.79
N SER A 81 0.45 22.67 -23.35
CA SER A 81 1.11 21.53 -24.00
C SER A 81 1.42 21.79 -25.48
N ILE A 82 0.67 22.70 -26.13
CA ILE A 82 0.82 23.08 -27.54
C ILE A 82 1.93 24.13 -27.71
N SER A 83 1.93 25.18 -26.88
CA SER A 83 2.98 26.19 -26.88
C SER A 83 3.31 26.71 -25.49
N LYS A 84 4.50 27.32 -25.34
CA LYS A 84 4.95 27.88 -24.05
C LYS A 84 4.22 29.18 -23.73
N GLU A 85 3.86 29.95 -24.76
CA GLU A 85 3.19 31.24 -24.68
C GLU A 85 1.77 31.09 -24.11
N TYR A 86 1.04 30.02 -24.47
CA TYR A 86 -0.32 29.79 -23.97
C TYR A 86 -0.38 29.26 -22.53
N ARG A 87 0.74 28.82 -21.96
CA ARG A 87 0.76 28.26 -20.59
C ARG A 87 0.36 29.29 -19.54
N GLU A 88 0.82 30.53 -19.68
CA GLU A 88 0.49 31.60 -18.73
C GLU A 88 -0.97 32.02 -18.86
N VAL A 89 -1.45 32.13 -20.11
CA VAL A 89 -2.85 32.45 -20.42
C VAL A 89 -3.78 31.38 -19.86
N GLU A 90 -3.49 30.10 -20.12
CA GLU A 90 -4.24 28.98 -19.57
C GLU A 90 -4.28 29.00 -18.05
N PHE A 91 -3.13 29.23 -17.40
CA PHE A 91 -3.06 29.32 -15.95
C PHE A 91 -3.94 30.45 -15.40
N TYR A 92 -3.81 31.66 -15.96
CA TYR A 92 -4.56 32.83 -15.52
C TYR A 92 -6.08 32.61 -15.61
N TYR A 93 -6.56 32.19 -16.78
CA TYR A 93 -8.00 31.99 -16.97
C TYR A 93 -8.53 30.80 -16.18
N THR A 94 -7.78 29.71 -16.05
CA THR A 94 -8.17 28.58 -15.20
C THR A 94 -8.34 29.02 -13.74
N CYS A 95 -7.40 29.81 -13.21
CA CYS A 95 -7.52 30.36 -11.86
C CYS A 95 -8.73 31.29 -11.71
N ALA A 96 -8.98 32.17 -12.68
CA ALA A 96 -10.11 33.09 -12.66
C ALA A 96 -11.46 32.36 -12.70
N ILE A 97 -11.60 31.38 -13.60
CA ILE A 97 -12.80 30.53 -13.71
C ILE A 97 -13.02 29.75 -12.43
N GLN A 98 -11.97 29.15 -11.85
CA GLN A 98 -12.08 28.43 -10.58
C GLN A 98 -12.54 29.35 -9.45
N GLY A 99 -12.00 30.58 -9.39
CA GLY A 99 -12.43 31.59 -8.43
C GLY A 99 -13.91 31.94 -8.58
N GLY A 100 -14.36 32.22 -9.80
CA GLY A 100 -15.76 32.51 -10.11
C GLY A 100 -16.69 31.34 -9.77
N MET A 101 -16.30 30.11 -10.12
CA MET A 101 -17.08 28.90 -9.83
C MET A 101 -17.19 28.63 -8.33
N ASN A 102 -16.11 28.88 -7.56
CA ASN A 102 -16.15 28.77 -6.11
C ASN A 102 -17.10 29.81 -5.49
N GLN A 103 -17.10 31.03 -6.00
CA GLN A 103 -18.02 32.08 -5.57
C GLN A 103 -19.47 31.74 -5.92
N TRP A 104 -19.71 31.27 -7.15
CA TRP A 104 -21.03 30.80 -7.60
C TRP A 104 -21.56 29.68 -6.72
N LYS A 105 -20.73 28.67 -6.42
CA LYS A 105 -21.07 27.57 -5.53
C LYS A 105 -21.44 28.07 -4.14
N LYS A 106 -20.68 29.01 -3.59
CA LYS A 106 -20.99 29.62 -2.29
C LYS A 106 -22.36 30.30 -2.29
N LEU A 107 -22.68 31.08 -3.32
CA LEU A 107 -23.99 31.73 -3.46
C LEU A 107 -25.12 30.68 -3.60
N SER A 108 -24.86 29.59 -4.32
CA SER A 108 -25.80 28.48 -4.47
C SER A 108 -26.05 27.76 -3.15
N ASP A 109 -24.99 27.51 -2.36
CA ASP A 109 -25.07 26.85 -1.05
C ASP A 109 -25.78 27.76 -0.01
N GLU A 110 -25.64 29.08 -0.13
CA GLU A 110 -26.35 30.08 0.68
C GLU A 110 -27.83 30.26 0.27
N GLY A 111 -28.30 29.56 -0.78
CA GLY A 111 -29.67 29.64 -1.27
C GLY A 111 -30.00 30.93 -2.04
N LEU A 112 -28.98 31.68 -2.45
CA LEU A 112 -29.12 32.95 -3.19
C LEU A 112 -29.24 32.74 -4.70
N VAL A 113 -29.05 31.52 -5.19
CA VAL A 113 -29.17 31.12 -6.60
C VAL A 113 -30.34 30.15 -6.76
N SER A 114 -31.22 30.43 -7.71
CA SER A 114 -32.33 29.54 -8.03
C SER A 114 -31.86 28.29 -8.75
N LYS A 115 -32.66 27.22 -8.68
CA LYS A 115 -32.38 25.96 -9.40
C LYS A 115 -32.26 26.17 -10.91
N THR A 116 -33.07 27.07 -11.47
CA THR A 116 -33.05 27.41 -12.91
C THR A 116 -31.77 28.13 -13.32
N GLU A 117 -31.24 29.03 -12.48
CA GLU A 117 -29.96 29.70 -12.73
C GLU A 117 -28.79 28.70 -12.63
N GLN A 118 -28.88 27.74 -11.70
CA GLN A 118 -27.89 26.68 -11.56
C GLN A 118 -27.87 25.75 -12.78
N GLU A 119 -29.04 25.38 -13.31
CA GLU A 119 -29.17 24.59 -14.55
C GLU A 119 -28.64 25.36 -15.77
N MET A 120 -28.90 26.67 -15.86
CA MET A 120 -28.35 27.53 -16.92
C MET A 120 -26.83 27.59 -16.87
N MET A 121 -26.24 27.82 -15.69
CA MET A 121 -24.79 27.86 -15.51
C MET A 121 -24.13 26.52 -15.87
N GLN A 122 -24.74 25.39 -15.49
CA GLN A 122 -24.24 24.06 -15.86
C GLN A 122 -24.25 23.86 -17.38
N LYS A 123 -25.30 24.34 -18.06
CA LYS A 123 -25.39 24.27 -19.51
C LYS A 123 -24.31 25.13 -20.19
N GLU A 124 -24.12 26.37 -19.73
CA GLU A 124 -23.07 27.26 -20.25
C GLU A 124 -21.67 26.66 -20.04
N GLN A 125 -21.42 26.03 -18.89
CA GLN A 125 -20.16 25.35 -18.63
C GLN A 125 -19.91 24.19 -19.60
N GLN A 126 -20.94 23.37 -19.88
CA GLN A 126 -20.82 22.28 -20.85
C GLN A 126 -20.56 22.78 -22.27
N GLU A 127 -21.22 23.87 -22.67
CA GLU A 127 -20.99 24.50 -23.98
C GLU A 127 -19.56 25.08 -24.08
N PHE A 128 -19.08 25.71 -22.99
CA PHE A 128 -17.71 26.21 -22.91
C PHE A 128 -16.68 25.08 -23.03
N ASP A 129 -16.86 23.99 -22.28
CA ASP A 129 -15.96 22.83 -22.34
C ASP A 129 -15.93 22.20 -23.74
N ALA A 130 -17.10 22.08 -24.39
CA ALA A 130 -17.18 21.56 -25.75
C ALA A 130 -16.45 22.44 -26.77
N ASN A 131 -16.60 23.77 -26.65
CA ASN A 131 -15.90 24.73 -27.51
C ASN A 131 -14.40 24.73 -27.25
N TYR A 132 -13.97 24.63 -25.98
CA TYR A 132 -12.56 24.53 -25.62
C TYR A 132 -11.90 23.27 -26.18
N GLN A 133 -12.58 22.11 -26.09
CA GLN A 133 -12.10 20.86 -26.68
C GLN A 133 -12.00 20.93 -28.21
N LYS A 134 -12.91 21.67 -28.86
CA LYS A 134 -12.83 21.91 -30.30
C LYS A 134 -11.62 22.78 -30.65
N LEU A 135 -11.41 23.88 -29.91
CA LEU A 135 -10.26 24.76 -30.07
C LEU A 135 -8.94 24.01 -29.94
N LEU A 136 -8.80 23.15 -28.93
CA LEU A 136 -7.59 22.35 -28.73
C LEU A 136 -7.30 21.44 -29.93
N LYS A 137 -8.33 20.81 -30.50
CA LYS A 137 -8.18 19.97 -31.71
C LYS A 137 -7.80 20.79 -32.94
N ASP A 138 -8.39 21.97 -33.10
CA ASP A 138 -8.11 22.85 -34.23
C ASP A 138 -6.67 23.38 -34.18
N LEU A 139 -6.16 23.68 -32.98
CA LEU A 139 -4.76 24.07 -32.74
C LEU A 139 -3.78 22.91 -32.91
N GLU A 140 -4.14 21.69 -32.48
CA GLU A 140 -3.33 20.50 -32.72
C GLU A 140 -3.20 20.19 -34.22
N ALA A 141 -4.28 20.38 -34.98
CA ALA A 141 -4.28 20.20 -36.43
C ALA A 141 -3.49 21.30 -37.17
N ASN A 142 -3.37 22.50 -36.59
CA ASN A 142 -2.70 23.66 -37.19
C ASN A 142 -1.75 24.36 -36.20
N PRO A 143 -0.62 23.73 -35.81
CA PRO A 143 0.30 24.28 -34.82
C PRO A 143 1.04 25.49 -35.41
N GLY A 144 0.53 26.70 -35.15
CA GLY A 144 1.11 27.97 -35.60
C GLY A 144 0.17 28.86 -36.41
N ASP A 145 -1.08 28.47 -36.63
CA ASP A 145 -2.08 29.39 -37.19
C ASP A 145 -2.67 30.26 -36.08
N GLU A 146 -2.13 31.48 -35.94
CA GLU A 146 -2.58 32.47 -34.96
C GLU A 146 -4.06 32.87 -35.13
N ARG A 147 -4.70 32.57 -36.26
CA ARG A 147 -6.11 32.89 -36.54
C ARG A 147 -7.10 31.93 -35.90
N VAL A 148 -6.62 30.80 -35.37
CA VAL A 148 -7.45 29.80 -34.67
C VAL A 148 -7.85 30.29 -33.28
N ILE A 149 -7.28 31.41 -32.81
CA ILE A 149 -7.40 31.97 -31.46
C ILE A 149 -8.26 33.24 -31.48
#